data_AF-A0A959T6N6-F1
#
_entry.id   AF-A0A959T6N6-F1
#
_cell.length_a   1.000
_cell.length_b   1.000
_cell.length_c   1.000
_cell.angle_alpha   90.00
_cell.angle_beta   90.00
_cell.angle_gamma   90.00
#
_symmetry.space_group_name_H-M   'P 1'
#
loop_
_entity.id
_entity.type
_entity.pdbx_description
1 polymer ?
#
loop_
_entity_poly.entity_id
_entity_poly.type
_entity_poly.pdbx_seq_one_letter_code
_entity_poly.pdbx_strand_id
1 'polypeptide(L)'
;DGDVVDVDGTSPVSFSGVASGSYHVALRHRNHLGVATLSPLSFGTGTTTLDLSLPATGTFGTEAQRNNSGVMALWSGNVIGDALVKYTGGGNDRDPILTVIGGTVPTATTSGYLDTDVNMDGVVKYTGGSNDRDRILQTI
;
A
#
# COMPACT_ATOMS: atom_id res chain seq x y z
N ASP A 1 6.29 -5.76 11.73
CA ASP A 1 7.34 -4.74 12.00
C ASP A 1 7.33 -3.65 10.93
N GLY A 2 6.90 -3.94 9.70
CA GLY A 2 6.87 -2.94 8.62
C GLY A 2 8.18 -2.92 7.83
N ASP A 3 9.07 -3.85 8.10
CA ASP A 3 10.33 -3.99 7.40
C ASP A 3 10.10 -4.55 5.99
N VAL A 4 10.77 -3.96 5.01
CA VAL A 4 10.80 -4.46 3.64
C VAL A 4 12.13 -5.16 3.43
N VAL A 5 12.05 -6.47 3.22
CA VAL A 5 13.18 -7.40 3.13
C VAL A 5 13.17 -8.14 1.80
N ASP A 6 14.28 -8.80 1.49
CA ASP A 6 14.40 -9.67 0.32
C ASP A 6 13.52 -10.94 0.47
N VAL A 7 13.48 -11.77 -0.57
CA VAL A 7 12.62 -12.96 -0.68
C VAL A 7 12.88 -14.03 0.40
N ASP A 8 14.03 -13.95 1.07
CA ASP A 8 14.37 -14.83 2.21
C ASP A 8 13.68 -14.40 3.52
N GLY A 9 13.00 -13.25 3.52
CA GLY A 9 12.26 -12.72 4.66
C GLY A 9 13.13 -12.05 5.72
N THR A 10 14.43 -11.85 5.49
CA THR A 10 15.34 -11.27 6.50
C THR A 10 16.42 -10.35 5.94
N SER A 11 16.95 -10.61 4.75
CA SER A 11 18.03 -9.83 4.15
C SER A 11 17.55 -8.44 3.69
N PRO A 12 18.42 -7.42 3.69
CA PRO A 12 18.13 -6.16 3.01
C PRO A 12 17.83 -6.39 1.52
N VAL A 13 16.87 -5.64 0.98
CA VAL A 13 16.55 -5.70 -0.46
C VAL A 13 17.77 -5.32 -1.28
N SER A 14 18.10 -6.14 -2.28
CA SER A 14 19.21 -5.89 -3.21
C SER A 14 18.75 -5.89 -4.67
N PHE A 15 19.37 -5.05 -5.50
CA PHE A 15 19.11 -4.99 -6.94
C PHE A 15 20.38 -5.32 -7.71
N SER A 16 20.44 -6.52 -8.30
CA SER A 16 21.58 -6.95 -9.10
C SER A 16 21.65 -6.20 -10.44
N GLY A 17 22.85 -5.81 -10.87
CA GLY A 17 23.06 -5.17 -12.17
C GLY A 17 22.73 -3.68 -12.22
N VAL A 18 22.41 -3.06 -11.08
CA VAL A 18 22.21 -1.61 -10.96
C VAL A 18 23.57 -0.96 -10.65
N ALA A 19 23.94 0.05 -11.43
CA ALA A 19 25.17 0.80 -11.22
C ALA A 19 25.11 1.60 -9.91
N SER A 20 26.26 1.86 -9.29
CA SER A 20 26.33 2.82 -8.18
C SER A 20 25.89 4.21 -8.65
N GLY A 21 25.11 4.90 -7.84
CA GLY A 21 24.52 6.19 -8.21
C GLY A 21 23.49 6.67 -7.20
N SER A 22 22.89 7.83 -7.49
CA SER A 22 21.82 8.40 -6.68
C SER A 22 20.46 8.07 -7.30
N TYR A 23 19.58 7.44 -6.54
CA TYR A 23 18.28 6.96 -7.02
C TYR A 23 17.16 7.42 -6.08
N HIS A 24 16.01 7.74 -6.66
CA HIS A 24 14.77 7.81 -5.89
C HIS A 24 14.28 6.38 -5.61
N VAL A 25 13.81 6.14 -4.40
CA VAL A 25 13.22 4.86 -4.03
C VAL A 25 11.71 5.02 -4.02
N ALA A 26 11.03 4.11 -4.70
CA ALA A 26 9.58 4.01 -4.68
C ALA A 26 9.15 2.70 -4.01
N LEU A 27 8.22 2.77 -3.08
CA LEU A 27 7.59 1.63 -2.44
C LEU A 27 6.15 1.52 -2.93
N ARG A 28 5.79 0.33 -3.41
CA ARG A 28 4.42 -0.02 -3.79
C ARG A 28 4.03 -1.28 -3.04
N HIS A 29 2.81 -1.25 -2.51
CA HIS A 29 2.19 -2.42 -1.91
C HIS A 29 0.91 -2.73 -2.70
N ARG A 30 0.46 -4.00 -2.69
CA ARG A 30 -0.84 -4.36 -3.24
C ARG A 30 -1.90 -3.45 -2.61
N ASN A 31 -2.87 -3.02 -3.40
CA ASN A 31 -4.03 -2.23 -2.99
C ASN A 31 -3.82 -0.92 -2.20
N HIS A 32 -2.61 -0.37 -2.19
CA HIS A 32 -2.28 0.91 -1.57
C HIS A 32 -1.73 1.89 -2.62
N LEU A 33 -1.85 3.19 -2.35
CA LEU A 33 -1.13 4.21 -3.13
C LEU A 33 0.36 4.13 -2.78
N GLY A 34 1.19 4.04 -3.82
CA GLY A 34 2.64 3.99 -3.65
C GLY A 34 3.20 5.32 -3.17
N VAL A 35 4.42 5.27 -2.64
CA VAL A 35 5.17 6.45 -2.20
C VAL A 35 6.55 6.45 -2.84
N ALA A 36 7.12 7.64 -3.06
CA ALA A 36 8.49 7.80 -3.53
C ALA A 36 9.24 8.86 -2.72
N THR A 37 10.54 8.66 -2.53
CA THR A 37 11.40 9.60 -1.81
C THR A 37 11.54 10.91 -2.56
N LEU A 38 11.37 12.06 -1.89
CA LEU A 38 11.48 13.38 -2.51
C LEU A 38 12.90 13.67 -3.00
N SER A 39 13.90 13.25 -2.21
CA SER A 39 15.32 13.36 -2.55
C SER A 39 15.87 11.98 -2.94
N PRO A 40 16.86 11.92 -3.85
CA PRO A 40 17.51 10.68 -4.17
C PRO A 40 18.46 10.25 -3.05
N LEU A 41 18.58 8.94 -2.84
CA LEU A 41 19.55 8.33 -1.93
C LEU A 41 20.73 7.80 -2.73
N SER A 42 21.93 7.85 -2.16
CA SER A 42 23.13 7.29 -2.78
C SER A 42 23.24 5.80 -2.51
N PHE A 43 23.50 5.03 -3.58
CA PHE A 43 23.72 3.59 -3.56
C PHE A 43 25.08 3.27 -4.17
N GLY A 44 25.80 2.36 -3.53
CA GLY A 44 27.15 1.98 -3.93
C GLY A 44 27.52 0.66 -3.26
N THR A 45 28.66 0.63 -2.58
CA THR A 45 29.02 -0.51 -1.74
C THR A 45 28.31 -0.43 -0.39
N GLY A 46 27.57 -1.48 -0.03
CA GLY A 46 26.92 -1.60 1.28
C GLY A 46 25.43 -1.27 1.26
N THR A 47 24.85 -1.16 2.46
CA THR A 47 23.41 -0.95 2.67
C THR A 47 23.11 0.51 2.95
N THR A 48 22.11 1.05 2.25
CA THR A 48 21.55 2.37 2.51
C THR A 48 20.24 2.23 3.29
N THR A 49 20.17 2.83 4.48
CA THR A 49 18.95 2.82 5.30
C THR A 49 17.95 3.85 4.78
N LEU A 50 16.69 3.43 4.63
CA LEU A 50 15.56 4.28 4.33
C LEU A 50 14.41 3.91 5.26
N ASP A 51 13.91 4.89 6.02
CA ASP A 51 12.75 4.72 6.88
C ASP A 51 11.62 5.65 6.41
N LEU A 52 10.65 5.08 5.70
CA LEU A 52 9.46 5.79 5.21
C LEU A 52 8.39 5.96 6.29
N SER A 53 8.59 5.43 7.50
CA SER A 53 7.66 5.56 8.62
C SER A 53 7.87 6.86 9.40
N LEU A 54 9.02 7.52 9.23
CA LEU A 54 9.33 8.79 9.87
C LEU A 54 8.66 9.96 9.15
N PRO A 55 7.92 10.85 9.86
CA PRO A 55 7.37 12.07 9.27
C PRO A 55 8.41 13.02 8.66
N ALA A 56 9.68 12.88 9.07
CA ALA A 56 10.78 13.68 8.57
C ALA A 56 11.34 13.19 7.21
N THR A 57 11.01 11.96 6.80
CA THR A 57 11.45 11.44 5.51
C THR A 57 10.62 12.09 4.40
N GLY A 58 11.25 12.97 3.62
CA GLY A 58 10.57 13.70 2.55
C GLY A 58 10.11 12.77 1.43
N THR A 59 8.84 12.91 1.02
CA THR A 59 8.21 12.14 -0.06
C THR A 59 7.63 13.04 -1.14
N PHE A 60 7.54 12.54 -2.37
CA PHE A 60 6.95 13.29 -3.49
C PHE A 60 5.44 13.46 -3.33
N GLY A 61 4.97 14.70 -3.49
CA GLY A 61 3.55 15.04 -3.49
C GLY A 61 3.06 15.66 -2.18
N THR A 62 1.81 16.08 -2.18
CA THR A 62 1.10 16.61 -1.00
C THR A 62 0.36 15.45 -0.34
N GLU A 63 0.46 15.33 1.00
CA GLU A 63 -0.18 14.23 1.74
C GLU A 63 0.11 12.85 1.14
N ALA A 64 1.33 12.63 0.64
CA ALA A 64 1.73 11.40 -0.06
C ALA A 64 1.64 10.14 0.81
N GLN A 65 1.51 10.31 2.13
CA GLN A 65 1.37 9.27 3.13
C GLN A 65 0.35 9.67 4.19
N ARG A 66 -0.23 8.69 4.87
CA ARG A 66 -1.16 8.86 5.99
C ARG A 66 -0.40 8.83 7.31
N ASN A 67 -0.59 9.84 8.15
CA ASN A 67 -0.05 9.82 9.52
C ASN A 67 -0.96 8.98 10.42
N ASN A 68 -0.43 7.90 10.99
CA ASN A 68 -1.08 7.05 11.96
C ASN A 68 -0.37 7.16 13.31
N SER A 69 -0.73 8.19 14.09
CA SER A 69 -0.18 8.44 15.43
C SER A 69 1.35 8.59 15.47
N GLY A 70 1.92 9.29 14.49
CA GLY A 70 3.36 9.56 14.39
C GLY A 70 4.12 8.61 13.46
N VAL A 71 3.47 7.52 13.01
CA VAL A 71 4.01 6.59 12.02
C VAL A 71 3.38 6.90 10.68
N MET A 72 4.20 7.21 9.67
CA MET A 72 3.74 7.42 8.30
C MET A 72 3.46 6.07 7.63
N ALA A 73 2.30 5.94 7.01
CA ALA A 73 1.84 4.75 6.32
C ALA A 73 1.38 5.07 4.90
N LEU A 74 1.31 4.05 4.04
CA LEU A 74 0.68 4.21 2.73
C LEU A 74 -0.84 4.39 2.88
N TRP A 75 -1.44 5.14 1.97
CA TRP A 75 -2.90 5.19 1.85
C TRP A 75 -3.42 3.88 1.27
N SER A 76 -4.42 3.27 1.90
CA SER A 76 -5.04 2.03 1.42
C SER A 76 -6.19 2.32 0.45
N GLY A 77 -6.68 1.30 -0.25
CA GLY A 77 -7.94 1.37 -0.99
C GLY A 77 -7.82 1.59 -2.49
N ASN A 78 -6.61 1.59 -3.06
CA ASN A 78 -6.39 1.56 -4.51
C ASN A 78 -6.51 0.12 -5.03
N VAL A 79 -7.70 -0.46 -4.91
CA VAL A 79 -8.01 -1.87 -5.23
C VAL A 79 -7.88 -2.12 -6.73
N ILE A 80 -8.27 -1.16 -7.56
CA ILE A 80 -8.19 -1.27 -9.02
C ILE A 80 -6.73 -1.16 -9.51
N GLY A 81 -5.87 -0.50 -8.74
CA GLY A 81 -4.46 -0.29 -9.09
C GLY A 81 -4.25 0.79 -10.14
N ASP A 82 -5.20 1.73 -10.31
CA ASP A 82 -5.14 2.84 -11.27
C ASP A 82 -4.50 4.12 -10.71
N ALA A 83 -3.95 4.03 -9.48
CA ALA A 83 -3.34 5.13 -8.72
C ALA A 83 -4.33 6.23 -8.31
N LEU A 84 -5.63 5.92 -8.34
CA LEU A 84 -6.68 6.74 -7.76
C LEU A 84 -7.41 5.90 -6.72
N VAL A 85 -7.99 6.57 -5.72
CA VAL A 85 -8.94 5.93 -4.82
C VAL A 85 -10.28 6.60 -5.05
N LYS A 86 -11.32 5.80 -5.28
CA LYS A 86 -12.68 6.27 -5.54
C LYS A 86 -13.67 5.43 -4.75
N TYR A 87 -14.52 6.11 -3.98
CA TYR A 87 -15.59 5.43 -3.23
C TYR A 87 -16.90 5.31 -4.03
N THR A 88 -17.15 6.23 -4.96
CA THR A 88 -18.39 6.26 -5.78
C THR A 88 -18.09 6.59 -7.24
N GLY A 89 -19.10 6.46 -8.11
CA GLY A 89 -18.96 6.68 -9.54
C GLY A 89 -18.44 5.45 -10.30
N GLY A 90 -18.28 5.59 -11.61
CA GLY A 90 -17.73 4.52 -12.45
C GLY A 90 -16.26 4.25 -12.12
N GLY A 91 -15.90 2.97 -12.04
CA GLY A 91 -14.53 2.55 -11.68
C GLY A 91 -14.16 2.91 -10.24
N ASN A 92 -15.09 2.76 -9.30
CA ASN A 92 -14.80 2.90 -7.88
C ASN A 92 -14.14 1.61 -7.33
N ASP A 93 -13.28 1.76 -6.33
CA ASP A 93 -12.53 0.67 -5.72
C ASP A 93 -13.37 -0.24 -4.82
N ARG A 94 -14.58 0.21 -4.47
CA ARG A 94 -15.50 -0.54 -3.62
C ARG A 94 -16.17 -1.69 -4.34
N ASP A 95 -16.58 -1.51 -5.59
CA ASP A 95 -17.38 -2.51 -6.31
C ASP A 95 -16.65 -3.86 -6.53
N PRO A 96 -15.33 -3.90 -6.77
CA PRO A 96 -14.55 -5.14 -6.78
C PRO A 96 -14.67 -5.94 -5.47
N ILE A 97 -14.76 -5.28 -4.31
CA ILE A 97 -14.92 -5.93 -3.01
C ILE A 97 -16.25 -6.68 -2.93
N LEU A 98 -17.34 -6.08 -3.42
CA LEU A 98 -18.63 -6.79 -3.46
C LEU A 98 -18.59 -7.96 -4.43
N THR A 99 -17.93 -7.76 -5.57
CA THR A 99 -17.83 -8.78 -6.63
C THR A 99 -17.09 -10.03 -6.14
N VAL A 100 -15.95 -9.86 -5.46
CA VAL A 100 -15.11 -11.00 -5.04
C VAL A 100 -15.74 -11.86 -3.93
N ILE A 101 -16.63 -11.29 -3.11
CA ILE A 101 -17.39 -12.04 -2.09
C ILE A 101 -18.64 -12.73 -2.66
N GLY A 102 -18.87 -12.67 -3.98
CA GLY A 102 -20.00 -13.32 -4.66
C GLY A 102 -21.10 -12.37 -5.17
N GLY A 103 -20.94 -11.05 -5.01
CA GLY A 103 -21.73 -10.02 -5.68
C GLY A 103 -23.12 -9.74 -5.11
N THR A 104 -23.82 -10.74 -4.56
CA THR A 104 -25.23 -10.61 -4.16
C THR A 104 -25.45 -10.56 -2.66
N VAL A 105 -24.66 -11.30 -1.88
CA VAL A 105 -24.80 -11.41 -0.42
C VAL A 105 -23.71 -10.54 0.24
N PRO A 106 -24.02 -9.31 0.70
CA PRO A 106 -23.00 -8.37 1.19
C PRO A 106 -22.37 -8.77 2.53
N THR A 107 -22.88 -9.82 3.17
CA THR A 107 -22.35 -10.44 4.39
C THR A 107 -21.46 -11.64 4.11
N ALA A 108 -21.35 -12.08 2.85
CA ALA A 108 -20.40 -13.11 2.46
C ALA A 108 -18.97 -12.59 2.62
N THR A 109 -18.05 -13.54 2.78
CA THR A 109 -16.62 -13.26 2.95
C THR A 109 -15.82 -14.19 2.05
N THR A 110 -14.65 -13.73 1.61
CA THR A 110 -13.69 -14.60 0.94
C THR A 110 -12.32 -14.44 1.58
N SER A 111 -11.54 -15.50 1.65
CA SER A 111 -10.22 -15.49 2.26
C SER A 111 -9.13 -15.64 1.22
N GLY A 112 -8.01 -14.96 1.43
CA GLY A 112 -6.83 -15.11 0.59
C GLY A 112 -6.01 -13.83 0.47
N TYR A 113 -4.93 -13.95 -0.29
CA TYR A 113 -4.09 -12.83 -0.69
C TYR A 113 -4.72 -12.14 -1.91
N LEU A 114 -5.63 -11.20 -1.66
CA LEU A 114 -6.47 -10.58 -2.69
C LEU A 114 -6.22 -9.07 -2.75
N ASP A 115 -6.32 -8.46 -3.94
CA ASP A 115 -6.23 -7.01 -4.08
C ASP A 115 -7.37 -6.27 -3.35
N THR A 116 -8.49 -6.96 -3.12
CA THR A 116 -9.65 -6.46 -2.37
C THR A 116 -9.53 -6.57 -0.86
N ASP A 117 -8.47 -7.22 -0.33
CA ASP A 117 -8.16 -7.30 1.11
C ASP A 117 -7.42 -6.03 1.54
N VAL A 118 -8.15 -4.94 1.69
CA VAL A 118 -7.65 -3.58 1.91
C VAL A 118 -7.06 -3.42 3.30
N ASN A 119 -7.61 -4.14 4.29
CA ASN A 119 -7.11 -4.10 5.66
C ASN A 119 -5.95 -5.09 5.92
N MET A 120 -5.66 -5.98 4.96
CA MET A 120 -4.59 -6.98 4.98
C MET A 120 -4.75 -8.05 6.07
N ASP A 121 -5.98 -8.36 6.48
CA ASP A 121 -6.27 -9.40 7.47
C ASP A 121 -6.47 -10.80 6.85
N GLY A 122 -6.40 -10.90 5.52
CA GLY A 122 -6.57 -12.14 4.76
C GLY A 122 -8.03 -12.53 4.54
N VAL A 123 -9.00 -11.70 4.91
CA VAL A 123 -10.44 -11.94 4.77
C VAL A 123 -11.16 -10.70 4.24
N VAL A 124 -11.57 -10.78 2.98
CA VAL A 124 -12.33 -9.72 2.33
C VAL A 124 -13.77 -9.70 2.82
N LYS A 125 -14.23 -8.52 3.26
CA LYS A 125 -15.60 -8.26 3.73
C LYS A 125 -16.14 -6.96 3.13
N TYR A 126 -17.40 -7.00 2.68
CA TYR A 126 -18.09 -5.80 2.19
C TYR A 126 -18.88 -5.05 3.27
N THR A 127 -19.39 -5.76 4.29
CA THR A 127 -20.13 -5.18 5.43
C THR A 127 -19.68 -5.80 6.75
N GLY A 128 -20.21 -5.29 7.87
CA GLY A 128 -19.85 -5.75 9.22
C GLY A 128 -18.62 -5.03 9.78
N GLY A 129 -18.16 -5.46 10.96
CA GLY A 129 -17.00 -4.87 11.61
C GLY A 129 -15.71 -5.11 10.80
N SER A 130 -14.85 -4.09 10.75
CA SER A 130 -13.55 -4.12 10.07
C SER A 130 -13.59 -4.46 8.58
N ASN A 131 -14.69 -4.17 7.89
CA ASN A 131 -14.82 -4.43 6.45
C ASN A 131 -13.87 -3.58 5.59
N ASP A 132 -13.54 -4.08 4.40
CA ASP A 132 -12.58 -3.46 3.47
C ASP A 132 -13.15 -2.23 2.77
N ARG A 133 -14.46 -2.24 2.49
CA ARG A 133 -15.16 -1.11 1.88
C ARG A 133 -14.97 0.16 2.69
N ASP A 134 -15.13 0.10 4.01
CA ASP A 134 -15.07 1.27 4.88
C ASP A 134 -13.64 1.85 4.92
N ARG A 135 -12.60 1.05 4.64
CA ARG A 135 -11.22 1.54 4.52
C ARG A 135 -11.02 2.43 3.29
N ILE A 136 -11.70 2.12 2.19
CA ILE A 136 -11.72 2.98 1.01
C ILE A 136 -12.40 4.30 1.36
N LEU A 137 -13.54 4.27 2.06
CA LEU A 137 -14.24 5.50 2.47
C LEU A 137 -13.37 6.39 3.36
N GLN A 138 -12.57 5.80 4.25
CA GLN A 138 -11.66 6.54 5.15
C GLN A 138 -10.46 7.18 4.44
N THR A 139 -10.23 6.85 3.17
CA THR A 139 -9.13 7.39 2.36
C THR A 139 -9.55 8.61 1.54
N ILE A 140 -10.86 8.86 1.39
CA ILE A 140 -11.44 9.99 0.66
C ILE A 140 -11.90 11.07 1.64
#